data_AF-A0A7R9Q8Y7-F1
#
_entry.id   AF-A0A7R9Q8Y7-F1
#
_cell.length_a   1.000
_cell.length_b   1.000
_cell.length_c   1.000
_cell.angle_alpha   90.00
_cell.angle_beta   90.00
_cell.angle_gamma   90.00
#
_symmetry.space_group_name_H-M   'P 1'
#
loop_
_entity.id
_entity.type
_entity.pdbx_description
1 polymer ?
#
loop_
_entity_poly.entity_id
_entity_poly.type
_entity_poly.pdbx_seq_one_letter_code
_entity_poly.pdbx_strand_id
1 'polypeptide(L)'
;RIFGSATYDKSDDMDCLCSRQFSEVNDQLLQLNFNIDPFFFVACKSNGNFEEFQVNDDYVYCVNVTEGNVLERAVNKSSMDQLDCKDKAPQKFITNCQKRYINATLEIEKLEAEGHLVVAYDIPKCDIDGTFAPVQCLNKYCFCVNKNGEKYRGTQVNRNEKLSINQQCNCVREMELIRDIDEEKWDQMTELFAQYRCERNGNYLTLQCTESECYCVDPIDGNLETSSKLKTDPKGISELKCYKNYANEFGDMDYLWQTYPDVLSYISDIPK
;
A
#
# COMPACT_ATOMS: atom_id res chain seq x y z
N ARG A 1 -2.28 7.39 -4.50
CA ARG A 1 -1.05 6.59 -4.76
C ARG A 1 -1.42 5.48 -5.74
N ILE A 2 -0.70 5.35 -6.86
CA ILE A 2 -0.97 4.30 -7.88
C ILE A 2 -0.38 2.96 -7.41
N PHE A 3 0.92 2.97 -7.11
CA PHE A 3 1.70 1.91 -6.48
C PHE A 3 3.04 2.52 -6.00
N GLY A 4 3.75 1.85 -5.10
CA GLY A 4 5.09 2.20 -4.64
C GLY A 4 5.12 2.60 -3.16
N SER A 5 6.16 2.15 -2.48
CA SER A 5 6.39 2.35 -1.05
C SER A 5 7.83 2.80 -0.79
N ALA A 6 8.39 3.64 -1.66
CA ALA A 6 9.64 4.32 -1.39
C ALA A 6 9.38 5.58 -0.54
N THR A 7 10.34 5.89 0.32
CA THR A 7 10.37 7.11 1.13
C THR A 7 10.55 8.33 0.23
N TYR A 8 9.93 9.45 0.60
CA TYR A 8 9.90 10.65 -0.24
C TYR A 8 11.30 11.27 -0.44
N ASP A 9 12.25 11.01 0.45
CA ASP A 9 13.65 11.44 0.33
C ASP A 9 14.39 10.82 -0.86
N LYS A 10 13.73 9.89 -1.56
CA LYS A 10 14.18 9.27 -2.82
C LYS A 10 13.41 9.78 -4.03
N SER A 11 12.64 10.87 -3.91
CA SER A 11 11.78 11.40 -4.98
C SER A 11 12.51 11.67 -6.30
N ASP A 12 13.80 12.00 -6.23
CA ASP A 12 14.62 12.27 -7.42
C ASP A 12 14.84 11.01 -8.30
N ASP A 13 14.60 9.82 -7.77
CA ASP A 13 14.66 8.51 -8.44
C ASP A 13 13.28 7.82 -8.42
N MET A 14 12.19 8.59 -8.55
CA MET A 14 10.80 8.12 -8.51
C MET A 14 9.97 8.56 -9.74
N ASP A 15 10.45 8.23 -10.93
CA ASP A 15 9.78 8.46 -12.21
C ASP A 15 8.43 7.72 -12.31
N CYS A 16 8.28 6.65 -11.52
CA CYS A 16 7.09 5.82 -11.37
C CYS A 16 6.61 5.17 -12.69
N LEU A 17 7.49 5.02 -13.68
CA LEU A 17 7.08 4.63 -15.03
C LEU A 17 6.52 3.20 -15.10
N CYS A 18 7.09 2.26 -14.34
CA CYS A 18 6.57 0.89 -14.25
C CYS A 18 5.17 0.88 -13.62
N SER A 19 4.97 1.60 -12.51
CA SER A 19 3.67 1.76 -11.85
C SER A 19 2.61 2.34 -12.78
N ARG A 20 2.98 3.40 -13.50
CA ARG A 20 2.06 4.11 -14.40
C ARG A 20 1.68 3.25 -15.58
N GLN A 21 2.65 2.61 -16.22
CA GLN A 21 2.39 1.71 -17.34
C GLN A 21 1.50 0.53 -16.91
N PHE A 22 1.75 -0.05 -15.74
CA PHE A 22 0.86 -1.09 -15.19
C PHE A 22 -0.56 -0.56 -15.00
N SER A 23 -0.73 0.60 -14.36
CA SER A 23 -2.04 1.20 -14.13
C SER A 23 -2.81 1.43 -15.43
N GLU A 24 -2.14 1.99 -16.44
CA GLU A 24 -2.74 2.26 -17.75
C GLU A 24 -3.20 0.97 -18.45
N VAL A 25 -2.36 -0.08 -18.44
CA VAL A 25 -2.70 -1.38 -19.05
C VAL A 25 -3.81 -2.08 -18.26
N ASN A 26 -3.74 -2.05 -16.93
CA ASN A 26 -4.75 -2.63 -16.05
C ASN A 26 -6.11 -1.97 -16.27
N ASP A 27 -6.17 -0.63 -16.36
CA ASP A 27 -7.41 0.09 -16.64
C ASP A 27 -8.00 -0.27 -18.00
N GLN A 28 -7.15 -0.47 -19.02
CA GLN A 28 -7.59 -0.91 -20.35
C GLN A 28 -8.12 -2.36 -20.35
N LEU A 29 -7.45 -3.27 -19.65
CA LEU A 29 -7.83 -4.69 -19.63
C LEU A 29 -9.05 -4.95 -18.74
N LEU A 30 -9.23 -4.18 -17.66
CA LEU A 30 -10.47 -4.19 -16.86
C LEU A 30 -11.69 -3.79 -17.69
N GLN A 31 -11.56 -2.85 -18.63
CA GLN A 31 -12.64 -2.49 -19.55
C GLN A 31 -13.03 -3.64 -20.50
N LEU A 32 -12.13 -4.61 -20.69
CA LEU A 32 -12.33 -5.79 -21.53
C LEU A 32 -12.71 -7.04 -20.73
N ASN A 33 -13.04 -6.90 -19.43
CA ASN A 33 -13.31 -8.01 -18.50
C ASN A 33 -12.15 -9.02 -18.38
N PHE A 34 -10.92 -8.61 -18.66
CA PHE A 34 -9.74 -9.41 -18.37
C PHE A 34 -9.12 -8.96 -17.04
N ASN A 35 -8.95 -9.91 -16.12
CA ASN A 35 -8.11 -9.70 -14.94
C ASN A 35 -6.67 -10.02 -15.33
N ILE A 36 -5.81 -9.01 -15.36
CA ILE A 36 -4.38 -9.24 -15.48
C ILE A 36 -3.95 -9.86 -14.16
N ASP A 37 -3.31 -11.01 -14.25
CA ASP A 37 -2.57 -11.46 -13.11
C ASP A 37 -1.34 -10.54 -12.92
N PRO A 38 -1.21 -9.80 -11.80
CA PRO A 38 -0.03 -8.96 -11.54
C PRO A 38 1.29 -9.75 -11.58
N PHE A 39 1.25 -11.09 -11.56
CA PHE A 39 2.40 -11.99 -11.74
C PHE A 39 2.94 -12.09 -13.17
N PHE A 40 2.13 -11.77 -14.18
CA PHE A 40 2.54 -11.84 -15.60
C PHE A 40 3.01 -10.48 -16.15
N PHE A 41 3.07 -9.45 -15.30
CA PHE A 41 3.53 -8.13 -15.69
C PHE A 41 5.00 -7.91 -15.35
N VAL A 42 5.59 -6.91 -16.00
CA VAL A 42 6.97 -6.45 -15.78
C VAL A 42 7.19 -6.14 -14.29
N ALA A 43 8.29 -6.63 -13.72
CA ALA A 43 8.62 -6.42 -12.31
C ALA A 43 9.00 -4.95 -12.05
N CYS A 44 8.40 -4.35 -11.04
CA CYS A 44 8.68 -2.98 -10.61
C CYS A 44 9.45 -2.96 -9.29
N LYS A 45 10.29 -1.94 -9.12
CA LYS A 45 10.89 -1.57 -7.84
C LYS A 45 9.85 -0.88 -6.95
N SER A 46 10.11 -0.80 -5.65
CA SER A 46 9.25 -0.10 -4.69
C SER A 46 9.15 1.41 -4.91
N ASN A 47 10.08 2.02 -5.65
CA ASN A 47 10.03 3.43 -6.09
C ASN A 47 9.16 3.63 -7.35
N GLY A 48 8.59 2.55 -7.90
CA GLY A 48 7.73 2.57 -9.06
C GLY A 48 8.45 2.54 -10.41
N ASN A 49 9.79 2.49 -10.41
CA ASN A 49 10.60 2.30 -11.62
C ASN A 49 10.71 0.80 -11.94
N PHE A 50 11.27 0.45 -13.11
CA PHE A 50 11.43 -0.95 -13.49
C PHE A 50 12.55 -1.63 -12.69
N GLU A 51 12.38 -2.91 -12.35
CA GLU A 51 13.53 -3.75 -12.01
C GLU A 51 14.38 -3.95 -13.28
N GLU A 52 15.71 -3.84 -13.16
CA GLU A 52 16.58 -3.94 -14.33
C GLU A 52 16.59 -5.37 -14.90
N PHE A 53 16.60 -6.37 -14.02
CA PHE A 53 16.53 -7.77 -14.37
C PHE A 53 15.08 -8.23 -14.38
N GLN A 54 14.58 -8.65 -15.53
CA GLN A 54 13.20 -9.08 -15.72
C GLN A 54 13.10 -10.59 -15.92
N VAL A 55 11.98 -11.14 -15.46
CA VAL A 55 11.68 -12.57 -15.55
C VAL A 55 10.31 -12.75 -16.17
N ASN A 56 10.24 -13.60 -17.20
CA ASN A 56 8.99 -14.04 -17.78
C ASN A 56 9.09 -15.55 -18.05
N ASP A 57 8.36 -16.34 -17.26
CA ASP A 57 8.40 -17.81 -17.28
C ASP A 57 9.84 -18.36 -17.27
N ASP A 58 10.30 -18.95 -18.36
CA ASP A 58 11.64 -19.54 -18.49
C ASP A 58 12.69 -18.58 -19.07
N TYR A 59 12.29 -17.36 -19.39
CA TYR A 59 13.13 -16.35 -20.00
C TYR A 59 13.47 -15.21 -19.04
N VAL A 60 14.66 -14.66 -19.22
CA VAL A 60 15.18 -13.51 -18.49
C VAL A 60 15.79 -12.51 -19.46
N TYR A 61 15.69 -11.24 -19.14
CA TYR A 61 16.15 -10.14 -19.99
C TYR A 61 16.41 -8.89 -19.15
N CYS A 62 17.16 -7.94 -19.71
CA CYS A 62 17.44 -6.67 -19.06
C CYS A 62 16.58 -5.55 -19.67
N VAL A 63 16.12 -4.64 -18.84
CA VAL A 63 15.39 -3.43 -19.25
C VAL A 63 16.04 -2.19 -18.67
N ASN A 64 15.87 -1.06 -19.35
CA ASN A 64 16.19 0.23 -18.78
C ASN A 64 15.25 0.53 -17.61
N VAL A 65 15.82 0.89 -16.45
CA VAL A 65 15.09 1.20 -15.22
C VAL A 65 14.10 2.37 -15.40
N THR A 66 14.44 3.35 -16.22
CA THR A 66 13.67 4.60 -16.41
C THR A 66 12.94 4.67 -17.76
N GLU A 67 13.05 3.67 -18.63
CA GLU A 67 12.36 3.68 -19.93
C GLU A 67 11.56 2.38 -20.18
N GLY A 68 11.92 1.29 -19.51
CA GLY A 68 11.26 -0.02 -19.67
C GLY A 68 11.58 -0.72 -21.00
N ASN A 69 12.39 -0.13 -21.87
CA ASN A 69 12.84 -0.77 -23.11
C ASN A 69 13.84 -1.90 -22.81
N VAL A 70 13.69 -2.99 -23.56
CA VAL A 70 14.57 -4.15 -23.50
C VAL A 70 15.95 -3.76 -24.05
N LEU A 71 16.99 -3.96 -23.23
CA LEU A 71 18.37 -3.59 -23.55
C LEU A 71 19.09 -4.66 -24.39
N GLU A 72 18.72 -5.92 -24.20
CA GLU A 72 19.38 -7.06 -24.83
C GLU A 72 18.42 -8.24 -25.06
N ARG A 73 18.88 -9.25 -25.81
CA ARG A 73 18.03 -10.39 -26.18
C ARG A 73 17.68 -11.21 -24.94
N ALA A 74 16.40 -11.54 -24.79
CA ALA A 74 15.98 -12.49 -23.78
C ALA A 74 16.67 -13.85 -23.95
N VAL A 75 17.21 -14.37 -22.85
CA VAL A 75 17.85 -15.68 -22.76
C VAL A 75 17.05 -16.60 -21.84
N ASN A 76 17.25 -17.91 -21.95
CA ASN A 76 16.66 -18.82 -20.97
C ASN A 76 17.31 -18.58 -19.60
N LYS A 77 16.57 -18.79 -18.50
CA LYS A 77 17.06 -18.69 -17.11
C LYS A 77 18.39 -19.42 -16.90
N SER A 78 18.56 -20.62 -17.49
CA SER A 78 19.81 -21.39 -17.40
C SER A 78 21.04 -20.70 -18.03
N SER A 79 20.82 -19.67 -18.84
CA SER A 79 21.83 -18.90 -19.55
C SER A 79 21.92 -17.46 -19.05
N MET A 80 21.39 -17.15 -17.85
CA MET A 80 21.36 -15.78 -17.32
C MET A 80 22.74 -15.14 -17.18
N ASP A 81 23.81 -15.94 -17.05
CA ASP A 81 25.20 -15.46 -16.97
C ASP A 81 25.67 -14.69 -18.23
N GLN A 82 24.91 -14.81 -19.31
CA GLN A 82 25.14 -14.09 -20.57
C GLN A 82 24.64 -12.64 -20.54
N LEU A 83 23.74 -12.30 -19.62
CA LEU A 83 23.16 -10.96 -19.52
C LEU A 83 24.14 -10.00 -18.83
N ASP A 84 24.15 -8.75 -19.29
CA ASP A 84 24.95 -7.69 -18.67
C ASP A 84 24.40 -7.34 -17.28
N CYS A 85 23.08 -7.36 -17.09
CA CYS A 85 22.43 -7.09 -15.80
C CYS A 85 22.33 -8.32 -14.88
N LYS A 86 23.04 -9.44 -15.13
CA LYS A 86 22.95 -10.66 -14.33
C LYS A 86 23.18 -10.45 -12.82
N ASP A 87 24.05 -9.50 -12.47
CA ASP A 87 24.36 -9.16 -11.08
C ASP A 87 23.20 -8.43 -10.37
N LYS A 88 22.18 -8.04 -11.14
CA LYS A 88 20.92 -7.45 -10.66
C LYS A 88 19.82 -8.48 -10.45
N ALA A 89 20.06 -9.75 -10.78
CA ALA A 89 19.09 -10.82 -10.56
C ALA A 89 18.71 -10.90 -9.07
N PRO A 90 17.41 -10.99 -8.74
CA PRO A 90 17.00 -11.14 -7.35
C PRO A 90 17.47 -12.49 -6.82
N GLN A 91 17.81 -12.53 -5.52
CA GLN A 91 18.16 -13.79 -4.86
C GLN A 91 17.03 -14.83 -4.92
N LYS A 92 15.79 -14.35 -5.03
CA LYS A 92 14.59 -15.17 -5.12
C LYS A 92 13.68 -14.59 -6.20
N PHE A 93 13.45 -15.36 -7.26
CA PHE A 93 12.57 -14.97 -8.37
C PHE A 93 11.08 -14.91 -8.02
N ILE A 94 10.68 -15.46 -6.87
CA ILE A 94 9.29 -15.45 -6.39
C ILE A 94 9.28 -14.87 -4.98
N THR A 95 8.63 -13.73 -4.78
CA THR A 95 8.55 -13.12 -3.44
C THR A 95 7.70 -13.94 -2.46
N ASN A 96 7.55 -13.46 -1.23
CA ASN A 96 6.71 -14.13 -0.23
C ASN A 96 5.20 -13.98 -0.52
N CYS A 97 4.73 -12.79 -0.92
CA CYS A 97 3.34 -12.63 -1.32
C CYS A 97 3.04 -13.51 -2.54
N GLN A 98 3.96 -13.47 -3.49
CA GLN A 98 3.86 -14.21 -4.72
C GLN A 98 3.73 -15.73 -4.52
N LYS A 99 4.58 -16.27 -3.65
CA LYS A 99 4.49 -17.69 -3.26
C LYS A 99 3.15 -18.03 -2.60
N ARG A 100 2.61 -17.16 -1.74
CA ARG A 100 1.32 -17.41 -1.07
C ARG A 100 0.16 -17.37 -2.05
N TYR A 101 0.18 -16.45 -3.02
CA TYR A 101 -0.82 -16.39 -4.08
C TYR A 101 -0.83 -17.69 -4.89
N ILE A 102 0.33 -18.11 -5.42
CA ILE A 102 0.43 -19.35 -6.23
C ILE A 102 -0.08 -20.56 -5.45
N ASN A 103 0.33 -20.68 -4.17
CA ASN A 103 -0.13 -21.78 -3.33
C ASN A 103 -1.66 -21.76 -3.11
N ALA A 104 -2.27 -20.59 -2.93
CA ALA A 104 -3.71 -20.46 -2.79
C ALA A 104 -4.44 -20.87 -4.08
N THR A 105 -3.95 -20.43 -5.24
CA THR A 105 -4.53 -20.79 -6.54
C THR A 105 -4.43 -22.30 -6.80
N LEU A 106 -3.27 -22.91 -6.54
CA LEU A 106 -3.09 -24.36 -6.66
C LEU A 106 -4.01 -25.16 -5.72
N GLU A 107 -4.30 -24.63 -4.53
CA GLU A 107 -5.24 -25.27 -3.61
C GLU A 107 -6.68 -25.22 -4.14
N ILE A 108 -7.10 -24.10 -4.72
CA ILE A 108 -8.41 -23.96 -5.37
C ILE A 108 -8.54 -24.96 -6.53
N GLU A 109 -7.55 -24.99 -7.44
CA GLU A 109 -7.54 -25.91 -8.58
C GLU A 109 -7.62 -27.37 -8.14
N LYS A 110 -6.92 -27.72 -7.05
CA LYS A 110 -6.97 -29.06 -6.47
C LYS A 110 -8.37 -29.40 -5.96
N LEU A 111 -9.00 -28.50 -5.20
CA LEU A 111 -10.35 -28.71 -4.66
C LEU A 111 -11.37 -28.89 -5.80
N GLU A 112 -11.26 -28.09 -6.86
CA GLU A 112 -12.12 -28.20 -8.04
C GLU A 112 -11.92 -29.52 -8.77
N ALA A 113 -10.68 -29.99 -8.93
CA ALA A 113 -10.36 -31.29 -9.52
C ALA A 113 -10.90 -32.47 -8.70
N GLU A 114 -11.01 -32.31 -7.38
CA GLU A 114 -11.64 -33.27 -6.46
C GLU A 114 -13.19 -33.20 -6.47
N GLY A 115 -13.78 -32.29 -7.26
CA GLY A 115 -15.22 -32.14 -7.44
C GLY A 115 -15.89 -31.22 -6.41
N HIS A 116 -15.11 -30.43 -5.65
CA HIS A 116 -15.65 -29.44 -4.73
C HIS A 116 -16.00 -28.13 -5.44
N LEU A 117 -17.15 -27.54 -5.08
CA LEU A 117 -17.51 -26.18 -5.49
C LEU A 117 -16.89 -25.17 -4.52
N VAL A 118 -15.91 -24.40 -4.97
CA VAL A 118 -15.28 -23.34 -4.18
C VAL A 118 -16.11 -22.07 -4.26
N VAL A 119 -16.86 -21.76 -3.19
CA VAL A 119 -17.75 -20.59 -3.14
C VAL A 119 -17.01 -19.31 -2.75
N ALA A 120 -15.98 -19.44 -1.92
CA ALA A 120 -15.13 -18.33 -1.50
C ALA A 120 -13.75 -18.86 -1.07
N TYR A 121 -12.70 -18.14 -1.44
CA TYR A 121 -11.34 -18.39 -0.99
C TYR A 121 -10.61 -17.04 -0.92
N ASP A 122 -9.88 -16.79 0.17
CA ASP A 122 -9.16 -15.54 0.36
C ASP A 122 -7.74 -15.65 -0.20
N ILE A 123 -7.61 -15.32 -1.48
CA ILE A 123 -6.32 -15.24 -2.17
C ILE A 123 -5.60 -13.95 -1.71
N PRO A 124 -4.33 -14.02 -1.29
CA PRO A 124 -3.59 -12.83 -0.86
C PRO A 124 -3.44 -11.85 -2.02
N LYS A 125 -3.59 -10.56 -1.73
CA LYS A 125 -3.39 -9.50 -2.72
C LYS A 125 -1.93 -9.07 -2.70
N CYS A 126 -1.28 -9.02 -3.85
CA CYS A 126 0.09 -8.55 -3.97
C CYS A 126 0.12 -7.22 -4.72
N ASP A 127 1.07 -6.37 -4.33
CA ASP A 127 1.48 -5.21 -5.13
C ASP A 127 2.40 -5.69 -6.27
N ILE A 128 2.64 -4.82 -7.25
CA ILE A 128 3.36 -5.18 -8.50
C ILE A 128 4.87 -5.37 -8.33
N ASP A 129 5.46 -4.89 -7.23
CA ASP A 129 6.82 -5.29 -6.81
C ASP A 129 6.84 -6.65 -6.09
N GLY A 130 5.70 -7.34 -6.06
CA GLY A 130 5.54 -8.61 -5.38
C GLY A 130 5.47 -8.49 -3.85
N THR A 131 5.45 -7.29 -3.27
CA THR A 131 5.15 -7.14 -1.84
C THR A 131 3.66 -7.40 -1.57
N PHE A 132 3.26 -7.50 -0.30
CA PHE A 132 1.83 -7.60 0.01
C PHE A 132 1.15 -6.27 -0.22
N ALA A 133 0.00 -6.28 -0.90
CA ALA A 133 -0.85 -5.11 -1.03
C ALA A 133 -1.32 -4.63 0.36
N PRO A 134 -1.55 -3.32 0.58
CA PRO A 134 -1.85 -2.77 1.90
C PRO A 134 -3.04 -3.42 2.59
N VAL A 135 -4.06 -3.81 1.82
CA VAL A 135 -5.29 -4.41 2.33
C VAL A 135 -5.30 -5.91 2.08
N GLN A 136 -5.37 -6.69 3.16
CA GLN A 136 -5.61 -8.12 3.10
C GLN A 136 -6.94 -8.44 3.76
N CYS A 137 -7.60 -9.49 3.29
CA CYS A 137 -8.85 -9.92 3.87
C CYS A 137 -8.79 -11.42 4.20
N LEU A 138 -9.40 -11.79 5.33
CA LEU A 138 -9.51 -13.17 5.77
C LEU A 138 -10.87 -13.37 6.45
N ASN A 139 -11.63 -14.35 5.96
CA ASN A 139 -12.99 -14.65 6.37
C ASN A 139 -13.90 -13.41 6.29
N LYS A 140 -14.44 -12.96 7.42
CA LYS A 140 -15.34 -11.80 7.51
C LYS A 140 -14.63 -10.47 7.75
N TYR A 141 -13.30 -10.43 7.74
CA TYR A 141 -12.52 -9.24 8.08
C TYR A 141 -11.58 -8.83 6.97
N CYS A 142 -11.31 -7.53 6.90
CA CYS A 142 -10.19 -6.95 6.18
C CYS A 142 -9.30 -6.18 7.18
N PHE A 143 -8.02 -6.11 6.89
CA PHE A 143 -7.02 -5.49 7.76
C PHE A 143 -5.84 -4.97 6.94
N CYS A 144 -5.12 -4.02 7.52
CA CYS A 144 -3.92 -3.47 6.92
C CYS A 144 -2.71 -4.34 7.24
N VAL A 145 -1.81 -4.50 6.28
CA VAL A 145 -0.51 -5.18 6.44
C VAL A 145 0.64 -4.33 5.91
N ASN A 146 1.84 -4.53 6.42
CA ASN A 146 3.07 -3.96 5.84
C ASN A 146 3.51 -4.71 4.56
N LYS A 147 4.62 -4.27 3.95
CA LYS A 147 5.16 -4.88 2.71
C LYS A 147 5.48 -6.38 2.84
N ASN A 148 5.75 -6.85 4.05
CA ASN A 148 6.04 -8.25 4.36
C ASN A 148 4.79 -9.09 4.65
N GLY A 149 3.61 -8.47 4.68
CA GLY A 149 2.33 -9.12 4.97
C GLY A 149 2.04 -9.24 6.47
N GLU A 150 2.76 -8.51 7.31
CA GLU A 150 2.53 -8.46 8.75
C GLU A 150 1.43 -7.46 9.05
N LYS A 151 0.44 -7.90 9.82
CA LYS A 151 -0.76 -7.12 10.10
C LYS A 151 -0.47 -5.98 11.09
N TYR A 152 -0.88 -4.76 10.74
CA TYR A 152 -0.95 -3.66 11.69
C TYR A 152 -2.09 -3.90 12.68
N ARG A 153 -1.79 -3.85 13.97
CA ARG A 153 -2.80 -3.99 15.03
C ARG A 153 -3.83 -2.86 14.95
N GLY A 154 -5.04 -3.11 15.42
CA GLY A 154 -6.13 -2.14 15.39
C GLY A 154 -6.75 -1.90 14.01
N THR A 155 -6.14 -2.33 12.90
CA THR A 155 -6.65 -2.00 11.55
C THR A 155 -7.73 -2.95 11.00
N GLN A 156 -8.27 -3.83 11.86
CA GLN A 156 -9.23 -4.84 11.45
C GLN A 156 -10.65 -4.27 11.41
N VAL A 157 -11.31 -4.40 10.26
CA VAL A 157 -12.70 -4.00 10.04
C VAL A 157 -13.49 -5.20 9.49
N ASN A 158 -14.77 -5.27 9.82
CA ASN A 158 -15.66 -6.29 9.25
C ASN A 158 -15.99 -5.92 7.79
N ARG A 159 -16.01 -6.90 6.88
CA ARG A 159 -16.32 -6.70 5.45
C ARG A 159 -17.70 -6.07 5.19
N ASN A 160 -18.62 -6.17 6.15
CA ASN A 160 -19.96 -5.62 6.06
C ASN A 160 -20.08 -4.23 6.71
N GLU A 161 -19.01 -3.70 7.30
CA GLU A 161 -19.00 -2.34 7.84
C GLU A 161 -18.80 -1.32 6.72
N LYS A 162 -19.43 -0.14 6.86
CA LYS A 162 -19.19 0.99 5.94
C LYS A 162 -17.71 1.34 5.82
N LEU A 163 -16.95 1.16 6.91
CA LEU A 163 -15.55 1.50 7.01
C LEU A 163 -14.64 0.61 6.12
N SER A 164 -15.09 -0.60 5.76
CA SER A 164 -14.32 -1.50 4.88
C SER A 164 -14.44 -1.14 3.40
N ILE A 165 -15.46 -0.37 3.00
CA ILE A 165 -15.73 -0.04 1.59
C ILE A 165 -14.55 0.71 0.95
N ASN A 166 -13.95 1.62 1.71
CA ASN A 166 -12.85 2.46 1.25
C ASN A 166 -11.53 2.18 1.98
N GLN A 167 -11.38 1.00 2.60
CA GLN A 167 -10.13 0.65 3.26
C GLN A 167 -9.00 0.61 2.21
N GLN A 168 -7.99 1.48 2.38
CA GLN A 168 -6.81 1.55 1.52
C GLN A 168 -5.49 1.50 2.33
N CYS A 169 -5.55 1.73 3.64
CA CYS A 169 -4.41 1.67 4.55
C CYS A 169 -3.31 2.72 4.27
N ASN A 170 -3.66 3.81 3.57
CA ASN A 170 -2.68 4.80 3.11
C ASN A 170 -1.95 5.48 4.29
N CYS A 171 -2.67 5.89 5.33
CA CYS A 171 -2.08 6.55 6.49
C CYS A 171 -1.11 5.63 7.23
N VAL A 172 -1.53 4.41 7.57
CA VAL A 172 -0.69 3.49 8.36
C VAL A 172 0.55 3.02 7.60
N ARG A 173 0.45 2.89 6.26
CA ARG A 173 1.59 2.63 5.38
C ARG A 173 2.54 3.82 5.33
N GLU A 174 2.02 5.03 5.20
CA GLU A 174 2.85 6.24 5.17
C GLU A 174 3.59 6.45 6.49
N MET A 175 2.95 6.18 7.62
CA MET A 175 3.57 6.27 8.94
C MET A 175 4.73 5.29 9.12
N GLU A 176 4.67 4.09 8.52
CA GLU A 176 5.82 3.18 8.49
C GLU A 176 6.97 3.74 7.64
N LEU A 177 6.66 4.34 6.46
CA LEU A 177 7.67 4.97 5.61
C LEU A 177 8.37 6.14 6.30
N ILE A 178 7.61 6.99 6.99
CA ILE A 178 8.13 8.13 7.76
C ILE A 178 9.12 7.68 8.83
N ARG A 179 8.85 6.56 9.49
CA ARG A 179 9.74 6.00 10.52
C ARG A 179 11.05 5.45 9.94
N ASP A 180 11.02 5.03 8.68
CA ASP A 180 12.18 4.48 7.97
C ASP A 180 13.06 5.58 7.33
N ILE A 181 12.65 6.85 7.41
CA ILE A 181 13.47 7.99 6.99
C ILE A 181 14.68 8.13 7.92
N ASP A 182 15.83 8.41 7.31
CA ASP A 182 17.07 8.71 8.05
C ASP A 182 16.90 9.96 8.91
N GLU A 183 17.30 9.88 10.18
CA GLU A 183 17.22 11.00 11.13
C GLU A 183 17.94 12.26 10.60
N GLU A 184 19.02 12.09 9.84
CA GLU A 184 19.74 13.21 9.23
C GLU A 184 18.95 13.93 8.13
N LYS A 185 17.95 13.26 7.55
CA LYS A 185 17.05 13.80 6.52
C LYS A 185 15.70 14.24 7.07
N TRP A 186 15.49 14.13 8.38
CA TRP A 186 14.26 14.56 9.04
C TRP A 186 14.08 16.06 8.89
N ASP A 187 13.04 16.46 8.16
CA ASP A 187 12.71 17.86 7.89
C ASP A 187 11.35 18.25 8.49
N GLN A 188 10.94 19.51 8.27
CA GLN A 188 9.64 20.01 8.74
C GLN A 188 8.45 19.25 8.13
N MET A 189 8.63 18.68 6.93
CA MET A 189 7.58 17.93 6.25
C MET A 189 7.40 16.55 6.91
N THR A 190 8.50 15.87 7.24
CA THR A 190 8.46 14.62 8.01
C THR A 190 7.85 14.85 9.40
N GLU A 191 8.27 15.90 10.10
CA GLU A 191 7.73 16.27 11.41
C GLU A 191 6.21 16.51 11.36
N LEU A 192 5.72 17.15 10.29
CA LEU A 192 4.30 17.39 10.09
C LEU A 192 3.54 16.09 9.83
N PHE A 193 4.04 15.24 8.92
CA PHE A 193 3.36 13.98 8.60
C PHE A 193 3.41 12.97 9.75
N ALA A 194 4.45 13.01 10.59
CA ALA A 194 4.57 12.16 11.78
C ALA A 194 3.44 12.38 12.81
N GLN A 195 2.74 13.52 12.73
CA GLN A 195 1.62 13.86 13.61
C GLN A 195 0.26 13.38 13.09
N TYR A 196 0.21 12.79 11.88
CA TYR A 196 -1.05 12.35 11.31
C TYR A 196 -1.61 11.16 12.09
N ARG A 197 -2.91 11.25 12.41
CA ARG A 197 -3.66 10.16 13.01
C ARG A 197 -4.35 9.33 11.94
N CYS A 198 -4.37 8.02 12.14
CA CYS A 198 -5.03 7.08 11.25
C CYS A 198 -6.33 6.54 11.87
N GLU A 199 -7.34 6.31 11.03
CA GLU A 199 -8.60 5.65 11.39
C GLU A 199 -8.43 4.11 11.43
N ARG A 200 -9.41 3.38 11.97
CA ARG A 200 -9.38 1.90 12.09
C ARG A 200 -9.29 1.14 10.76
N ASN A 201 -9.66 1.73 9.63
CA ASN A 201 -9.39 1.13 8.31
C ASN A 201 -7.97 1.44 7.80
N GLY A 202 -7.12 2.07 8.61
CA GLY A 202 -5.76 2.45 8.27
C GLY A 202 -5.64 3.64 7.31
N ASN A 203 -6.76 4.27 6.97
CA ASN A 203 -6.79 5.51 6.21
C ASN A 203 -6.54 6.72 7.13
N TYR A 204 -6.42 7.91 6.55
CA TYR A 204 -6.26 9.13 7.34
C TYR A 204 -7.55 9.41 8.12
N LEU A 205 -7.41 9.70 9.41
CA LEU A 205 -8.51 10.25 10.19
C LEU A 205 -8.88 11.59 9.57
N THR A 206 -10.14 11.79 9.17
CA THR A 206 -10.53 13.04 8.48
C THR A 206 -10.26 14.27 9.34
N LEU A 207 -10.45 14.19 10.67
CA LEU A 207 -10.10 15.25 11.60
C LEU A 207 -8.65 15.09 12.11
N GLN A 208 -7.75 15.88 11.55
CA GLN A 208 -6.37 15.99 12.04
C GLN A 208 -6.26 17.14 13.02
N CYS A 209 -5.42 16.97 14.04
CA CYS A 209 -5.14 18.00 15.04
C CYS A 209 -3.70 17.88 15.50
N THR A 210 -3.01 19.01 15.65
CA THR A 210 -1.78 19.14 16.41
C THR A 210 -2.12 19.58 17.84
N GLU A 211 -1.10 19.94 18.64
CA GLU A 211 -1.32 20.51 19.97
C GLU A 211 -2.12 21.83 19.97
N SER A 212 -2.10 22.58 18.85
CA SER A 212 -2.64 23.95 18.81
C SER A 212 -3.67 24.21 17.71
N GLU A 213 -3.88 23.29 16.78
CA GLU A 213 -4.79 23.47 15.65
C GLU A 213 -5.41 22.18 15.16
N CYS A 214 -6.63 22.27 14.61
CA CYS A 214 -7.29 21.18 13.89
C CYS A 214 -7.71 21.60 12.48
N TYR A 215 -7.73 20.62 11.60
CA TYR A 215 -8.13 20.76 10.19
C TYR A 215 -8.71 19.46 9.65
N CYS A 216 -9.45 19.53 8.55
CA CYS A 216 -9.95 18.35 7.86
C CYS A 216 -9.04 17.97 6.70
N VAL A 217 -8.76 16.68 6.56
CA VAL A 217 -8.04 16.10 5.43
C VAL A 217 -8.91 15.09 4.70
N ASP A 218 -8.65 14.89 3.41
CA ASP A 218 -9.25 13.79 2.67
C ASP A 218 -8.79 12.45 3.30
N PRO A 219 -9.72 11.54 3.62
CA PRO A 219 -9.37 10.29 4.29
C PRO A 219 -8.49 9.36 3.44
N ILE A 220 -8.48 9.52 2.13
CA ILE A 220 -7.73 8.65 1.21
C ILE A 220 -6.30 9.14 1.03
N ASP A 221 -6.09 10.41 0.68
CA ASP A 221 -4.77 10.91 0.31
C ASP A 221 -4.13 11.83 1.36
N GLY A 222 -4.87 12.22 2.40
CA GLY A 222 -4.37 13.06 3.48
C GLY A 222 -4.25 14.54 3.12
N ASN A 223 -4.69 14.96 1.93
CA ASN A 223 -4.64 16.35 1.51
C ASN A 223 -5.62 17.21 2.32
N LEU A 224 -5.23 18.45 2.62
CA LEU A 224 -6.09 19.42 3.29
C LEU A 224 -7.37 19.65 2.47
N GLU A 225 -8.53 19.46 3.09
CA GLU A 225 -9.79 19.81 2.44
C GLU A 225 -9.82 21.34 2.23
N THR A 226 -10.03 21.78 0.98
CA THR A 226 -9.98 23.21 0.61
C THR A 226 -10.92 24.12 1.42
N SER A 227 -12.03 23.59 1.92
CA SER A 227 -12.98 24.31 2.78
C SER A 227 -12.54 24.41 4.25
N SER A 228 -11.51 23.65 4.63
CA SER A 228 -11.09 23.44 6.00
C SER A 228 -9.81 24.23 6.26
N LYS A 229 -9.95 25.54 6.48
CA LYS A 229 -8.84 26.35 7.02
C LYS A 229 -8.45 25.82 8.41
N LEU A 230 -7.17 25.87 8.74
CA LEU A 230 -6.69 25.55 10.08
C LEU A 230 -7.43 26.38 11.14
N LYS A 231 -7.86 25.70 12.20
CA LYS A 231 -8.62 26.27 13.31
C LYS A 231 -7.86 26.04 14.61
N THR A 232 -7.59 27.12 15.33
CA THR A 232 -6.83 27.09 16.58
C THR A 232 -7.70 27.28 17.82
N ASP A 233 -8.93 27.79 17.66
CA ASP A 233 -9.85 28.02 18.77
C ASP A 233 -10.97 26.97 18.81
N PRO A 234 -11.46 26.56 20.00
CA PRO A 234 -12.49 25.53 20.14
C PRO A 234 -13.77 25.80 19.35
N LYS A 235 -14.18 27.07 19.24
CA LYS A 235 -15.37 27.45 18.48
C LYS A 235 -15.14 27.20 16.99
N GLY A 236 -14.02 27.66 16.44
CA GLY A 236 -13.61 27.40 15.07
C GLY A 236 -13.50 25.91 14.75
N ILE A 237 -12.95 25.12 15.67
CA ILE A 237 -12.84 23.65 15.54
C ILE A 237 -14.23 23.01 15.47
N SER A 238 -15.13 23.38 16.39
CA SER A 238 -16.50 22.84 16.44
C SER A 238 -17.33 23.15 15.18
N GLU A 239 -16.93 24.18 14.42
CA GLU A 239 -17.59 24.56 13.18
C GLU A 239 -17.18 23.68 11.98
N LEU A 240 -16.03 22.98 12.06
CA LEU A 240 -15.54 22.09 11.01
C LEU A 240 -16.56 20.97 10.72
N LYS A 241 -16.79 20.72 9.43
CA LYS A 241 -17.73 19.68 9.00
C LYS A 241 -17.27 18.29 9.46
N CYS A 242 -15.98 17.98 9.31
CA CYS A 242 -15.42 16.71 9.75
C CYS A 242 -15.55 16.53 11.27
N TYR A 243 -15.34 17.60 12.06
CA TYR A 243 -15.55 17.58 13.51
C TYR A 243 -16.99 17.25 13.86
N LYS A 244 -17.97 17.92 13.24
CA LYS A 244 -19.40 17.65 13.49
C LYS A 244 -19.78 16.21 13.16
N ASN A 245 -19.29 15.69 12.04
CA ASN A 245 -19.53 14.29 11.67
C ASN A 245 -18.96 13.34 12.73
N TYR A 246 -17.74 13.61 13.20
CA TYR A 246 -17.07 12.82 14.22
C TYR A 246 -17.79 12.87 15.58
N ALA A 247 -18.17 14.05 16.05
CA ALA A 247 -18.89 14.24 17.31
C ALA A 247 -20.27 13.55 17.30
N ASN A 248 -20.94 13.53 16.14
CA ASN A 248 -22.21 12.82 15.98
C ASN A 248 -22.05 11.30 16.04
N GLU A 249 -20.92 10.75 15.59
CA GLU A 249 -20.66 9.30 15.56
C GLU A 249 -20.14 8.78 16.92
N PHE A 250 -19.35 9.57 17.66
CA PHE A 250 -18.59 9.08 18.82
C PHE A 250 -18.82 9.84 20.14
N GLY A 251 -19.56 10.96 20.15
CA GLY A 251 -19.76 11.81 21.34
C GLY A 251 -18.72 12.93 21.50
N ASP A 252 -18.76 13.66 22.61
CA ASP A 252 -17.93 14.86 22.86
C ASP A 252 -16.45 14.54 23.13
N MET A 253 -15.55 15.50 22.88
CA MET A 253 -14.08 15.37 22.77
C MET A 253 -13.33 14.67 23.93
N ASP A 254 -13.87 14.64 25.14
CA ASP A 254 -13.20 14.07 26.32
C ASP A 254 -13.06 12.53 26.26
N TYR A 255 -13.90 11.84 25.50
CA TYR A 255 -13.79 10.39 25.29
C TYR A 255 -12.76 10.05 24.20
N LEU A 256 -12.34 11.01 23.38
CA LEU A 256 -11.63 10.77 22.11
C LEU A 256 -10.12 10.63 22.30
N TRP A 257 -9.53 11.29 23.29
CA TRP A 257 -8.13 11.06 23.71
C TRP A 257 -7.91 9.70 24.40
N GLN A 258 -8.98 9.02 24.83
CA GLN A 258 -8.92 7.77 25.59
C GLN A 258 -9.27 6.52 24.77
N THR A 259 -10.04 6.67 23.67
CA THR A 259 -10.69 5.51 22.99
C THR A 259 -10.00 5.08 21.70
N TYR A 260 -9.04 5.86 21.20
CA TYR A 260 -8.12 5.44 20.14
C TYR A 260 -6.72 5.30 20.73
N PRO A 261 -6.36 4.15 21.33
CA PRO A 261 -4.96 3.82 21.51
C PRO A 261 -4.38 3.64 20.10
N ASP A 262 -3.87 4.75 19.60
CA ASP A 262 -2.86 4.95 18.59
C ASP A 262 -2.52 3.71 17.77
N VAL A 263 -3.03 3.64 16.53
CA VAL A 263 -2.35 2.84 15.50
C VAL A 263 -0.85 3.20 15.45
N LEU A 264 -0.51 4.45 15.81
CA LEU A 264 0.84 4.99 15.98
C LEU A 264 1.67 4.29 17.07
N SER A 265 1.10 3.91 18.23
CA SER A 265 1.86 3.28 19.33
C SER A 265 2.31 1.86 18.97
N TYR A 266 1.75 1.29 17.89
CA TYR A 266 2.11 -0.05 17.42
C TYR A 266 3.06 -0.02 16.23
N ILE A 267 3.16 1.10 15.51
CA ILE A 267 4.19 1.27 14.46
C ILE A 267 5.58 1.32 15.11
N SER A 268 5.72 1.81 16.34
CA SER A 268 6.95 1.69 17.13
C SER A 268 7.32 0.25 17.52
N ASP A 269 6.36 -0.70 17.51
CA ASP A 269 6.59 -2.10 17.90
C ASP A 269 7.02 -2.99 16.71
N ILE A 270 6.87 -2.53 15.47
CA ILE A 270 7.38 -3.23 14.29
C ILE A 270 8.91 -3.07 14.31
N PRO A 271 9.72 -4.12 14.14
CA PRO A 271 11.18 -3.93 14.03
C PRO A 271 11.53 -2.96 12.87
N LYS A 272 12.59 -2.15 13.04
CA LYS A 272 13.25 -1.48 11.89
C LYS A 272 13.95 -2.54 11.03
#